data_AF-D9PFI4-F1
#
_entry.id   AF-D9PFI4-F1
#
_cell.length_a   1.000
_cell.length_b   1.000
_cell.length_c   1.000
_cell.angle_alpha   90.00
_cell.angle_beta   90.00
_cell.angle_gamma   90.00
#
_symmetry.space_group_name_H-M   'P 1'
#
loop_
_entity.id
_entity.type
_entity.pdbx_description
1 polymer ?
#
loop_
_entity_poly.entity_id
_entity_poly.type
_entity_poly.pdbx_seq_one_letter_code
_entity_poly.pdbx_strand_id
1 'polypeptide(L)'
;MHTSIEALGIGPGDEVITSPLTDPGTISSILSARALPVMADLEPEYFQIAPGDVEKKITENTKAIMPVHMGGQPCNMEQIRRPAAKL
;
A
#
# COMPACT_ATOMS: atom_id res chain seq x y z
N MET A 1 5.78 10.85 -3.30
CA MET A 1 4.54 10.04 -3.31
C MET A 1 3.54 10.52 -4.35
N HIS A 2 3.08 11.78 -4.34
CA HIS A 2 2.11 12.29 -5.33
C HIS A 2 2.50 12.02 -6.79
N THR A 3 3.71 12.43 -7.19
CA THR A 3 4.22 12.20 -8.57
C THR A 3 4.25 10.72 -8.94
N SER A 4 4.51 9.83 -7.99
CA SER A 4 4.53 8.38 -8.24
C SER A 4 3.13 7.83 -8.51
N ILE A 5 2.12 8.32 -7.76
CA ILE A 5 0.71 7.95 -7.95
C ILE A 5 0.23 8.42 -9.32
N GLU A 6 0.52 9.68 -9.68
CA GLU A 6 0.17 10.24 -10.99
C GLU A 6 0.87 9.51 -12.15
N ALA A 7 2.15 9.18 -11.99
CA ALA A 7 2.91 8.47 -13.02
C ALA A 7 2.38 7.05 -13.28
N LEU A 8 1.77 6.42 -12.28
CA LEU A 8 1.10 5.12 -12.41
C LEU A 8 -0.32 5.23 -13.00
N GLY A 9 -0.82 6.45 -13.24
CA GLY A 9 -2.18 6.68 -13.75
C GLY A 9 -3.28 6.30 -12.76
N ILE A 10 -2.96 6.20 -11.46
CA ILE A 10 -3.93 5.86 -10.42
C ILE A 10 -4.92 7.01 -10.22
N GLY A 11 -6.21 6.68 -10.14
CA GLY A 11 -7.28 7.67 -10.10
C GLY A 11 -8.58 7.18 -9.45
N PRO A 12 -9.73 7.83 -9.78
CA PRO A 12 -11.03 7.46 -9.24
C PRO A 12 -11.40 6.00 -9.49
N GLY A 13 -11.80 5.30 -8.43
CA GLY A 13 -12.18 3.88 -8.49
C GLY A 13 -11.03 2.91 -8.22
N ASP A 14 -9.78 3.39 -8.23
CA ASP A 14 -8.63 2.56 -7.91
C ASP A 14 -8.40 2.45 -6.40
N GLU A 15 -7.84 1.31 -5.99
CA GLU A 15 -7.43 1.03 -4.62
C GLU A 15 -5.90 0.97 -4.52
N VAL A 16 -5.36 1.56 -3.44
CA VAL A 16 -3.94 1.45 -3.08
C VAL A 16 -3.84 0.86 -1.69
N ILE A 17 -3.29 -0.34 -1.58
CA ILE A 17 -3.11 -1.02 -0.29
C ILE A 17 -1.89 -0.41 0.43
N THR A 18 -2.06 0.01 1.68
CA THR A 18 -0.98 0.57 2.49
C THR A 18 -1.15 0.24 3.98
N SER A 19 -0.26 0.76 4.82
CA SER A 19 -0.21 0.53 6.26
C SER A 19 -1.07 1.55 7.04
N PRO A 20 -1.82 1.15 8.08
CA PRO A 20 -2.49 2.07 9.01
C PRO A 20 -1.49 2.86 9.86
N LEU A 21 -0.28 2.33 10.05
CA LEU A 21 0.82 3.03 10.69
C LEU A 21 1.72 3.62 9.58
N THR A 22 1.53 4.91 9.28
CA THR A 22 2.23 5.60 8.19
C THR A 22 2.25 7.12 8.40
N ASP A 23 3.02 7.82 7.57
CA ASP A 23 3.05 9.28 7.47
C ASP A 23 1.83 9.81 6.68
N PRO A 24 1.26 10.99 7.04
CA PRO A 24 0.17 11.62 6.30
C PRO A 24 0.46 11.83 4.79
N GLY A 25 1.72 11.97 4.39
CA GLY A 25 2.16 12.07 3.00
C GLY A 25 1.81 10.83 2.16
N THR A 26 1.82 9.64 2.77
CA THR A 26 1.40 8.38 2.13
C THR A 26 -0.08 8.45 1.77
N ILE A 27 -0.93 8.72 2.77
CA ILE A 27 -2.39 8.72 2.61
C ILE A 27 -2.84 9.89 1.73
N SER A 28 -2.32 11.10 1.98
CA SER A 28 -2.68 12.29 1.20
C SER A 28 -2.38 12.12 -0.28
N SER A 29 -1.29 11.46 -0.65
CA SER A 29 -0.97 11.23 -2.06
C SER A 29 -2.00 10.36 -2.79
N ILE A 30 -2.56 9.36 -2.11
CA ILE A 30 -3.61 8.48 -2.66
C ILE A 30 -4.92 9.26 -2.77
N LEU A 31 -5.29 9.99 -1.70
CA LEU A 31 -6.53 10.77 -1.66
C LEU A 31 -6.53 11.93 -2.66
N SER A 32 -5.39 12.60 -2.87
CA SER A 32 -5.26 13.67 -3.88
C SER A 32 -5.54 13.18 -5.29
N ALA A 33 -5.20 11.92 -5.60
CA ALA A 33 -5.55 11.27 -6.86
C ALA A 33 -7.00 10.78 -6.92
N ARG A 34 -7.77 10.94 -5.84
CA ARG A 34 -9.15 10.43 -5.67
C ARG A 34 -9.25 8.90 -5.68
N ALA A 35 -8.15 8.21 -5.38
CA ALA A 35 -8.11 6.77 -5.16
C ALA A 35 -8.43 6.42 -3.70
N LEU A 36 -8.76 5.15 -3.43
CA LEU A 36 -9.08 4.64 -2.10
C LEU A 36 -7.83 4.04 -1.42
N PRO A 37 -7.36 4.59 -0.29
CA PRO A 37 -6.36 3.92 0.54
C PRO A 37 -6.99 2.74 1.28
N VAL A 38 -6.52 1.53 1.00
CA VAL A 38 -6.95 0.29 1.67
C VAL A 38 -5.93 -0.07 2.74
N MET A 39 -6.32 0.02 4.01
CA MET A 39 -5.41 -0.23 5.13
C MET A 39 -5.25 -1.73 5.36
N ALA A 40 -4.07 -2.31 5.16
CA ALA A 40 -3.72 -3.66 5.57
C ALA A 40 -3.01 -3.67 6.93
N ASP A 41 -3.37 -4.62 7.79
CA ASP A 41 -2.92 -4.72 9.17
C ASP A 41 -1.42 -5.01 9.29
N LEU A 42 -0.90 -4.98 10.50
CA LEU A 42 0.54 -5.03 10.79
C LEU A 42 0.95 -6.35 11.43
N GLU A 43 2.22 -6.72 11.23
CA GLU A 43 2.88 -7.72 12.06
C GLU A 43 3.22 -7.10 13.43
N PRO A 44 2.89 -7.77 14.55
CA PRO A 44 3.03 -7.20 15.89
C PRO A 44 4.49 -7.04 16.35
N GLU A 45 5.42 -7.78 15.74
CA GLU A 45 6.82 -7.80 16.14
C GLU A 45 7.62 -6.62 15.54
N TYR A 46 7.27 -6.22 14.32
CA TYR A 46 8.05 -5.26 13.54
C TYR A 46 7.26 -4.02 13.10
N PHE A 47 5.95 -4.02 13.34
CA PHE A 47 5.01 -2.98 12.90
C PHE A 47 5.09 -2.67 11.40
N GLN A 48 5.49 -3.68 10.61
CA GLN A 48 5.45 -3.63 9.15
C GLN A 48 4.10 -4.18 8.67
N ILE A 49 3.70 -3.77 7.47
CA ILE A 49 2.48 -4.27 6.82
C ILE A 49 2.54 -5.79 6.67
N ALA A 50 1.49 -6.49 7.12
CA ALA A 50 1.42 -7.94 7.14
C ALA A 50 1.14 -8.50 5.72
N PRO A 51 2.06 -9.28 5.11
CA PRO A 51 1.87 -9.77 3.75
C PRO A 51 0.61 -10.61 3.57
N GLY A 52 0.23 -11.38 4.59
CA GLY A 52 -1.00 -12.18 4.59
C GLY A 52 -2.28 -11.35 4.63
N ASP A 53 -2.26 -10.15 5.20
CA ASP A 53 -3.42 -9.25 5.18
C ASP A 53 -3.47 -8.42 3.88
N VAL A 54 -2.31 -8.08 3.31
CA VAL A 54 -2.21 -7.50 1.96
C VAL A 54 -2.86 -8.42 0.94
N GLU A 55 -2.53 -9.72 0.93
CA GLU A 55 -3.10 -10.66 -0.05
C GLU A 55 -4.63 -10.79 0.06
N LYS A 56 -5.19 -10.71 1.27
CA LYS A 56 -6.64 -10.77 1.51
C LYS A 56 -7.39 -9.53 1.04
N LYS A 57 -6.69 -8.39 0.94
CA LYS A 57 -7.27 -7.08 0.61
C LYS A 57 -7.17 -6.73 -0.87
N ILE A 58 -6.52 -7.56 -1.67
CA ILE A 58 -6.48 -7.37 -3.12
C ILE A 58 -7.86 -7.62 -3.71
N THR A 59 -8.32 -6.66 -4.51
CA THR A 59 -9.54 -6.71 -5.31
C THR A 59 -9.22 -6.45 -6.78
N GLU A 60 -10.24 -6.50 -7.64
CA GLU A 60 -10.10 -6.09 -9.06
C GLU A 60 -9.72 -4.60 -9.24
N ASN A 61 -9.96 -3.77 -8.21
CA ASN A 61 -9.66 -2.34 -8.23
C ASN A 61 -8.27 -2.02 -7.68
N THR A 62 -7.56 -2.99 -7.09
CA THR A 62 -6.22 -2.75 -6.55
C THR A 62 -5.22 -2.45 -7.67
N LYS A 63 -4.58 -1.27 -7.63
CA LYS A 63 -3.57 -0.85 -8.62
C LYS A 63 -2.16 -0.81 -8.09
N ALA A 64 -2.00 -0.67 -6.78
CA ALA A 64 -0.69 -0.64 -6.16
C ALA A 64 -0.73 -1.13 -4.71
N ILE A 65 0.44 -1.60 -4.27
CA ILE A 65 0.75 -1.82 -2.86
C ILE A 65 1.85 -0.84 -2.49
N MET A 66 1.62 -0.05 -1.46
CA MET A 66 2.49 1.00 -0.97
C MET A 66 2.93 0.68 0.47
N PRO A 67 3.95 -0.19 0.64
CA PRO A 67 4.48 -0.52 1.94
C PRO A 67 5.31 0.64 2.51
N VAL A 68 5.40 0.71 3.84
CA VAL A 68 6.14 1.74 4.55
C VAL A 68 7.17 1.05 5.43
N HIS A 69 8.45 1.33 5.19
CA HIS A 69 9.56 0.83 5.98
C HIS A 69 9.62 1.55 7.33
N MET A 70 8.74 1.14 8.25
CA MET A 70 8.54 1.83 9.51
C MET A 70 9.81 1.79 10.36
N GLY A 71 10.20 2.92 10.94
CA GLY A 71 11.40 3.04 11.77
C GLY A 71 12.72 2.78 11.05
N GLY A 72 12.75 2.81 9.72
CA GLY A 72 13.93 2.46 8.92
C GLY A 72 14.14 0.95 8.75
N GLN A 73 13.25 0.12 9.29
CA GLN A 73 13.27 -1.31 9.07
C GLN A 73 12.59 -1.64 7.73
N PRO A 74 13.23 -2.42 6.84
CA PRO A 74 12.61 -2.89 5.61
C PRO A 74 11.41 -3.81 5.88
N CYS A 75 10.35 -3.63 5.09
CA CYS A 75 9.27 -4.62 5.02
C CYS A 75 9.79 -5.88 4.30
N ASN A 76 9.07 -7.00 4.46
CA ASN A 76 9.37 -8.20 3.69
C ASN A 76 8.94 -8.03 2.22
N MET A 77 9.82 -7.41 1.42
CA MET A 77 9.53 -7.07 0.03
C MET A 77 9.34 -8.30 -0.86
N GLU A 78 9.94 -9.45 -0.55
CA GLU A 78 9.71 -10.68 -1.28
C GLU A 78 8.24 -11.13 -1.13
N GLN A 79 7.76 -11.18 0.12
CA GLN A 79 6.38 -11.59 0.40
C GLN A 79 5.35 -10.55 -0.06
N ILE A 80 5.70 -9.27 -0.09
CA ILE A 80 4.81 -8.21 -0.61
C ILE A 80 4.76 -8.22 -2.14
N ARG A 81 5.87 -8.49 -2.83
CA ARG A 81 5.93 -8.49 -4.30
C ARG A 81 5.21 -9.69 -4.91
N ARG A 82 5.20 -10.83 -4.21
CA ARG A 82 4.51 -12.05 -4.68
C ARG A 82 3.04 -11.81 -5.03
N PRO A 83 2.19 -11.24 -4.15
CA PRO A 83 0.81 -10.91 -4.51
C PRO A 83 0.72 -9.72 -5.48
N ALA A 84 1.69 -8.79 -5.46
CA ALA A 84 1.73 -7.66 -6.40
C ALA A 84 1.84 -8.08 -7.88
N ALA A 85 2.37 -9.27 -8.17
CA ALA A 85 2.43 -9.80 -9.53
C ALA A 85 1.04 -10.12 -10.14
N LYS A 86 -0.04 -10.01 -9.36
CA LYS A 86 -1.42 -10.20 -9.78
C LYS A 86 -2.12 -8.88 -10.19
N LEU A 87 -1.45 -7.74 -10.01
CA LEU A 87 -1.99 -6.39 -10.25
C LEU A 87 -1.73 -5.91 -11.69
#